data_AF-A0A9D6MHK5-F1
#
_entry.id   AF-A0A9D6MHK5-F1
#
_cell.length_a   1.000
_cell.length_b   1.000
_cell.length_c   1.000
_cell.angle_alpha   90.00
_cell.angle_beta   90.00
_cell.angle_gamma   90.00
#
_symmetry.space_group_name_H-M   'P 1'
#
loop_
_entity.id
_entity.type
_entity.pdbx_description
1 polymer ?
#
loop_
_entity_poly.entity_id
_entity_poly.type
_entity_poly.pdbx_seq_one_letter_code
_entity_poly.pdbx_strand_id
1 'polypeptide(L)'
;GFFGASYVGWQALTDSAGIAADKVKLKEIGFTQVEWLTQDQGDAVVGYVNNEPIQLAASGTPVNVIKVSDYANLASNGLMTNEATIAQRPELVRGMVRAMLRGLADVIADPDAAYEVSKKHVEGLAQADAKTQKQVLAASIEMWQASRLGYSDPASWKNMNDVLVKAGLIPQAIDVSKAFTNDFVP
;
A
#
# COMPACT_ATOMS: atom_id res chain seq x y z
N GLY A 1 1.97 -9.91 -13.83
CA GLY A 1 0.69 -10.53 -14.21
C GLY A 1 -0.45 -9.82 -13.49
N PHE A 2 -1.68 -10.31 -13.66
CA PHE A 2 -2.85 -9.79 -12.96
C PHE A 2 -2.91 -10.31 -11.52
N PHE A 3 -2.05 -9.78 -10.67
CA PHE A 3 -1.91 -10.11 -9.25
C PHE A 3 -1.41 -8.90 -8.45
N GLY A 4 -1.39 -9.02 -7.12
CA GLY A 4 -0.84 -8.00 -6.22
C GLY A 4 -1.81 -6.85 -5.92
N ALA A 5 -1.35 -5.91 -5.10
CA ALA A 5 -2.19 -4.87 -4.51
C ALA A 5 -2.91 -4.00 -5.57
N SER A 6 -2.22 -3.57 -6.63
CA SER A 6 -2.82 -2.76 -7.69
C SER A 6 -3.96 -3.48 -8.40
N TYR A 7 -3.79 -4.76 -8.74
CA TYR A 7 -4.84 -5.52 -9.41
C TYR A 7 -6.04 -5.79 -8.49
N VAL A 8 -5.78 -6.13 -7.22
CA VAL A 8 -6.85 -6.32 -6.24
C VAL A 8 -7.61 -5.02 -5.98
N GLY A 9 -6.92 -3.89 -5.86
CA GLY A 9 -7.54 -2.58 -5.73
C GLY A 9 -8.38 -2.19 -6.95
N TRP A 10 -7.91 -2.50 -8.15
CA TRP A 10 -8.68 -2.35 -9.39
C TRP A 10 -9.97 -3.18 -9.39
N GLN A 11 -9.89 -4.46 -9.00
CA GLN A 11 -11.05 -5.33 -8.89
C GLN A 11 -12.06 -4.79 -7.88
N ALA A 12 -11.61 -4.34 -6.70
CA ALA A 12 -12.47 -3.74 -5.69
C ALA A 12 -13.19 -2.48 -6.20
N LEU A 13 -12.46 -1.59 -6.87
CA LEU A 13 -13.01 -0.36 -7.41
C LEU A 13 -14.07 -0.64 -8.50
N THR A 14 -13.74 -1.47 -9.49
CA THR A 14 -14.70 -1.78 -10.56
C THR A 14 -15.92 -2.52 -10.07
N ASP A 15 -15.75 -3.42 -9.10
CA ASP A 15 -16.86 -4.11 -8.47
C ASP A 15 -17.80 -3.15 -7.74
N SER A 16 -17.26 -2.21 -6.96
CA SER A 16 -18.05 -1.17 -6.27
C SER A 16 -18.84 -0.28 -7.23
N ALA A 17 -18.32 -0.09 -8.44
CA ALA A 17 -18.94 0.71 -9.49
C ALA A 17 -19.87 -0.11 -10.43
N GLY A 18 -19.96 -1.43 -10.25
CA GLY A 18 -20.73 -2.30 -11.13
C GLY A 18 -20.17 -2.40 -12.55
N ILE A 19 -18.87 -2.13 -12.73
CA ILE A 19 -18.21 -2.19 -14.04
C ILE A 19 -17.73 -3.62 -14.28
N ALA A 20 -18.23 -4.25 -15.34
CA ALA A 20 -17.75 -5.57 -15.73
C ALA A 20 -16.30 -5.53 -16.23
N ALA A 21 -15.49 -6.51 -15.83
CA ALA A 21 -14.05 -6.55 -16.13
C ALA A 21 -13.73 -6.56 -17.64
N ASP A 22 -14.63 -7.08 -18.47
CA ASP A 22 -14.50 -7.12 -19.93
C ASP A 22 -14.71 -5.75 -20.60
N LYS A 23 -15.20 -4.75 -19.86
CA LYS A 23 -15.37 -3.36 -20.34
C LYS A 23 -14.10 -2.55 -20.28
N VAL A 24 -13.04 -3.05 -19.64
CA VAL A 24 -11.78 -2.35 -19.50
C VAL A 24 -10.63 -3.22 -20.00
N LYS A 25 -9.86 -2.69 -20.94
CA LYS A 25 -8.66 -3.37 -21.45
C LYS A 25 -7.49 -3.12 -20.50
N LEU A 26 -7.14 -4.14 -19.72
CA LEU A 26 -5.98 -4.07 -18.85
C LEU A 26 -4.70 -4.44 -19.59
N LYS A 27 -3.62 -3.71 -19.29
CA LYS A 27 -2.27 -4.01 -19.74
C LYS A 27 -1.32 -4.04 -18.55
N GLU A 28 -0.49 -5.07 -18.50
CA GLU A 28 0.62 -5.11 -17.55
C GLU A 28 1.77 -4.23 -18.04
N ILE A 29 2.22 -3.32 -17.18
CA ILE A 29 3.26 -2.32 -17.48
C ILE A 29 4.40 -2.31 -16.45
N GLY A 30 4.42 -3.25 -15.50
CA GLY A 30 5.43 -3.28 -14.43
C GLY A 30 5.40 -2.01 -13.57
N PHE A 31 6.55 -1.33 -13.46
CA PHE A 31 6.77 -0.13 -12.64
C PHE A 31 6.86 1.17 -13.47
N THR A 32 6.34 1.17 -14.70
CA THR A 32 6.46 2.32 -15.62
C THR A 32 5.22 3.22 -15.63
N GLN A 33 4.44 3.29 -14.54
CA GLN A 33 3.16 4.02 -14.46
C GLN A 33 3.32 5.49 -14.87
N VAL A 34 4.34 6.18 -14.33
CA VAL A 34 4.61 7.60 -14.63
C VAL A 34 4.94 7.77 -16.10
N GLU A 35 5.87 6.97 -16.63
CA GLU A 35 6.28 6.99 -18.04
C GLU A 35 5.11 6.68 -18.98
N TRP A 36 4.28 5.70 -18.62
CA TRP A 36 3.14 5.26 -19.41
C TRP A 36 2.13 6.38 -19.64
N LEU A 37 1.82 7.16 -18.58
CA LEU A 37 0.94 8.32 -18.67
C LEU A 37 1.59 9.50 -19.39
N THR A 38 2.86 9.81 -19.10
CA THR A 38 3.53 10.97 -19.72
C THR A 38 3.82 10.79 -21.21
N GLN A 39 3.90 9.53 -21.68
CA GLN A 39 4.05 9.18 -23.09
C GLN A 39 2.72 8.85 -23.79
N ASP A 40 1.58 9.12 -23.16
CA ASP A 40 0.25 8.90 -23.72
C ASP A 40 0.01 7.46 -24.21
N GLN A 41 0.58 6.47 -23.51
CA GLN A 41 0.47 5.06 -23.90
C GLN A 41 -0.83 4.40 -23.40
N GLY A 42 -1.61 5.08 -22.55
CA GLY A 42 -2.95 4.63 -22.13
C GLY A 42 -3.69 5.64 -21.26
N ASP A 43 -4.99 5.41 -21.07
CA ASP A 43 -5.92 6.39 -20.47
C ASP A 43 -5.79 6.52 -18.95
N ALA A 44 -5.33 5.45 -18.27
CA ALA A 44 -5.21 5.39 -16.83
C ALA A 44 -4.16 4.34 -16.39
N VAL A 45 -3.61 4.53 -15.20
CA VAL A 45 -2.74 3.55 -14.52
C VAL A 45 -3.21 3.32 -13.10
N VAL A 46 -2.91 2.14 -12.57
CA VAL A 46 -3.13 1.83 -11.15
C VAL A 46 -1.80 1.93 -10.42
N GLY A 47 -1.73 2.82 -9.44
CA GLY A 47 -0.53 3.10 -8.65
C GLY A 47 -0.85 3.34 -7.18
N TYR A 48 0.14 3.86 -6.46
CA TYR A 48 0.05 4.25 -5.07
C TYR A 48 -0.17 5.76 -4.96
N VAL A 49 -1.23 6.14 -4.25
CA VAL A 49 -1.65 7.55 -4.12
C VAL A 49 -0.57 8.46 -3.51
N ASN A 50 0.32 7.90 -2.69
CA ASN A 50 1.43 8.61 -2.07
C ASN A 50 2.66 8.75 -2.99
N ASN A 51 2.67 8.18 -4.20
CA ASN A 51 3.85 8.23 -5.09
C ASN A 51 3.52 8.78 -6.49
N GLU A 52 2.86 8.01 -7.35
CA GLU A 52 2.74 8.35 -8.78
C GLU A 52 2.08 9.72 -9.03
N PRO A 53 0.97 10.10 -8.36
CA PRO A 53 0.37 11.43 -8.55
C PRO A 53 1.31 12.58 -8.20
N ILE A 54 2.20 12.40 -7.22
CA ILE A 54 3.17 13.41 -6.79
C ILE A 54 4.28 13.55 -7.83
N GLN A 55 4.78 12.42 -8.34
CA GLN A 55 5.79 12.41 -9.41
C GLN A 55 5.23 13.06 -10.69
N LEU A 56 4.00 12.74 -11.07
CA LEU A 56 3.33 13.30 -12.25
C LEU A 56 3.07 14.80 -12.12
N ALA A 57 2.63 15.25 -10.93
CA ALA A 57 2.49 16.67 -10.66
C ALA A 57 3.85 17.41 -10.73
N ALA A 58 4.92 16.80 -10.21
CA ALA A 58 6.27 17.35 -10.29
C ALA A 58 6.80 17.43 -11.73
N SER A 59 6.39 16.53 -12.62
CA SER A 59 6.71 16.58 -14.06
C SER A 59 5.77 17.49 -14.87
N GLY A 60 4.86 18.21 -14.22
CA GLY A 60 3.89 19.09 -14.89
C GLY A 60 2.78 18.36 -15.63
N THR A 61 2.55 17.08 -15.31
CA THR A 61 1.48 16.26 -15.88
C THR A 61 0.32 16.17 -14.88
N PRO A 62 -0.73 17.00 -15.04
CA PRO A 62 -1.87 16.95 -14.13
C PRO A 62 -2.64 15.64 -14.31
N VAL A 63 -3.06 15.04 -13.20
CA VAL A 63 -3.86 13.80 -13.20
C VAL A 63 -5.06 13.92 -12.29
N ASN A 64 -6.13 13.21 -12.65
CA ASN A 64 -7.23 12.93 -11.74
C ASN A 64 -6.91 11.66 -10.95
N VAL A 65 -7.17 11.68 -9.65
CA VAL A 65 -6.91 10.54 -8.76
C VAL A 65 -8.24 9.96 -8.29
N ILE A 66 -8.47 8.69 -8.59
CA ILE A 66 -9.57 7.91 -8.03
C ILE A 66 -8.99 7.03 -6.92
N LYS A 67 -9.28 7.36 -5.66
CA LYS A 67 -8.77 6.60 -4.53
C LYS A 67 -9.62 5.36 -4.32
N VAL A 68 -9.02 4.18 -4.41
CA VAL A 68 -9.71 2.90 -4.10
C VAL A 68 -10.28 2.92 -2.67
N SER A 69 -9.59 3.58 -1.73
CA SER A 69 -10.02 3.71 -0.33
C SER A 69 -11.36 4.43 -0.14
N ASP A 70 -11.80 5.24 -1.12
CA ASP A 70 -13.10 5.92 -1.06
C ASP A 70 -14.26 4.95 -1.36
N TYR A 71 -13.95 3.78 -1.92
CA TYR A 71 -14.92 2.77 -2.37
C TYR A 71 -14.77 1.42 -1.67
N ALA A 72 -13.57 1.08 -1.23
CA ALA A 72 -13.27 -0.18 -0.56
C ALA A 72 -12.22 0.00 0.55
N ASN A 73 -12.57 -0.41 1.77
CA ASN A 73 -11.63 -0.52 2.88
C ASN A 73 -10.97 -1.90 2.85
N LEU A 74 -9.73 -1.99 2.38
CA LEU A 74 -8.99 -3.23 2.19
C LEU A 74 -7.82 -3.33 3.17
N ALA A 75 -7.48 -4.56 3.57
CA ALA A 75 -6.27 -4.82 4.34
C ALA A 75 -5.03 -4.24 3.63
N SER A 76 -4.24 -3.44 4.35
CA SER A 76 -3.09 -2.71 3.81
C SER A 76 -1.78 -3.48 4.00
N ASN A 77 -0.67 -2.87 3.58
CA ASN A 77 0.68 -3.38 3.81
C ASN A 77 0.96 -3.53 5.31
N GLY A 78 1.68 -4.60 5.67
CA GLY A 78 2.06 -4.88 7.06
C GLY A 78 3.26 -5.80 7.16
N LEU A 79 3.69 -6.07 8.39
CA LEU A 79 4.72 -7.06 8.67
C LEU A 79 4.12 -8.46 8.55
N MET A 80 4.78 -9.33 7.79
CA MET A 80 4.39 -10.72 7.59
C MET A 80 5.49 -11.66 8.06
N THR A 81 5.10 -12.75 8.70
CA THR A 81 5.98 -13.87 9.02
C THR A 81 5.18 -15.18 9.00
N ASN A 82 5.82 -16.32 9.18
CA ASN A 82 5.16 -17.61 9.21
C ASN A 82 4.68 -18.01 10.61
N GLU A 83 3.67 -18.89 10.67
CA GLU A 83 3.10 -19.41 11.92
C GLU A 83 4.16 -20.07 12.82
N ALA A 84 5.13 -20.76 12.24
CA ALA A 84 6.22 -21.38 12.99
C ALA A 84 7.06 -20.34 13.75
N THR A 85 7.36 -19.19 13.15
CA THR A 85 8.11 -18.11 13.81
C THR A 85 7.28 -17.44 14.90
N ILE A 86 5.98 -17.27 14.69
CA ILE A 86 5.05 -16.77 15.72
C ILE A 86 5.02 -17.71 16.93
N ALA A 87 4.84 -19.01 16.70
CA ALA A 87 4.72 -20.01 17.76
C ALA A 87 6.04 -20.27 18.50
N GLN A 88 7.16 -20.37 17.76
CA GLN A 88 8.45 -20.79 18.33
C GLN A 88 9.29 -19.61 18.82
N ARG A 89 9.09 -18.40 18.29
CA ARG A 89 9.88 -17.20 18.61
C ARG A 89 8.98 -15.97 18.86
N PRO A 90 8.00 -16.03 19.77
CA PRO A 90 7.08 -14.91 20.00
C PRO A 90 7.77 -13.64 20.48
N GLU A 91 8.86 -13.75 21.26
CA GLU A 91 9.64 -12.57 21.69
C GLU A 91 10.36 -11.87 20.53
N LEU A 92 10.80 -12.62 19.51
CA LEU A 92 11.37 -12.05 18.30
C LEU A 92 10.30 -11.25 17.54
N VAL A 93 9.11 -11.81 17.38
CA VAL A 93 7.98 -11.14 16.70
C VAL A 93 7.61 -9.87 17.46
N ARG A 94 7.42 -9.94 18.79
CA ARG A 94 7.12 -8.77 19.63
C ARG A 94 8.21 -7.71 19.56
N GLY A 95 9.48 -8.14 19.57
CA GLY A 95 10.63 -7.25 19.44
C GLY A 95 10.65 -6.51 18.11
N MET A 96 10.40 -7.22 17.00
CA MET A 96 10.33 -6.64 15.66
C MET A 96 9.17 -5.66 15.51
N VAL A 97 7.96 -6.05 15.95
CA VAL A 97 6.78 -5.17 15.90
C VAL A 97 7.04 -3.90 16.71
N ARG A 98 7.54 -4.02 17.94
CA ARG A 98 7.87 -2.85 18.79
C ARG A 98 8.94 -1.96 18.16
N ALA A 99 10.00 -2.54 17.59
CA ALA A 99 11.07 -1.76 16.95
C ALA A 99 10.53 -1.02 15.72
N MET A 100 9.71 -1.67 14.90
CA MET A 100 9.10 -1.04 13.74
C MET A 100 8.16 0.10 14.15
N LEU A 101 7.30 -0.10 15.14
CA LEU A 101 6.37 0.94 15.59
C LEU A 101 7.10 2.15 16.18
N ARG A 102 8.26 1.97 16.83
CA ARG A 102 9.12 3.08 17.26
C ARG A 102 9.68 3.83 16.05
N GLY A 103 10.23 3.14 15.07
CA GLY A 103 10.73 3.78 13.85
C GLY A 103 9.63 4.53 13.10
N LEU A 104 8.42 3.96 13.03
CA LEU A 104 7.27 4.65 12.42
C LEU A 104 6.88 5.91 13.19
N ALA A 105 6.84 5.84 14.53
CA ALA A 105 6.57 7.01 15.37
C ALA A 105 7.64 8.09 15.20
N ASP A 106 8.91 7.71 15.12
CA ASP A 106 10.03 8.64 14.88
C ASP A 106 9.90 9.33 13.52
N VAL A 107 9.53 8.59 12.47
CA VAL A 107 9.30 9.14 11.12
C VAL A 107 8.12 10.12 11.10
N ILE A 108 7.04 9.81 11.81
CA ILE A 108 5.87 10.69 11.93
C ILE A 108 6.24 11.96 12.71
N ALA A 109 7.05 11.84 13.76
CA ALA A 109 7.44 12.97 14.61
C ALA A 109 8.47 13.90 13.95
N ASP A 110 9.44 13.34 13.21
CA ASP A 110 10.48 14.11 12.51
C ASP A 110 10.75 13.54 11.10
N PRO A 111 9.91 13.90 10.11
CA PRO A 111 10.04 13.42 8.74
C PRO A 111 11.35 13.83 8.07
N ASP A 112 11.90 15.00 8.44
CA ASP A 112 13.14 15.52 7.87
C ASP A 112 14.35 14.71 8.36
N ALA A 113 14.43 14.41 9.66
CA ALA A 113 15.48 13.53 10.18
C ALA A 113 15.36 12.11 9.60
N ALA A 114 14.15 11.59 9.45
CA ALA A 114 13.92 10.31 8.80
C ALA A 114 14.38 10.27 7.34
N TYR A 115 14.13 11.34 6.58
CA TYR A 115 14.61 11.49 5.21
C TYR A 115 16.16 11.49 5.16
N GLU A 116 16.80 12.21 6.06
CA GLU A 116 18.26 12.28 6.15
C GLU A 116 18.91 10.93 6.48
N VAL A 117 18.33 10.17 7.40
CA VAL A 117 18.76 8.80 7.71
C VAL A 117 18.56 7.88 6.51
N SER A 118 17.42 7.99 5.83
CA SER A 118 17.04 7.13 4.70
C SER A 118 18.03 7.23 3.53
N LYS A 119 18.65 8.38 3.29
CA LYS A 119 19.67 8.55 2.23
C LYS A 119 20.86 7.60 2.34
N LYS A 120 21.14 7.04 3.52
CA LYS A 120 22.22 6.06 3.75
C LYS A 120 21.84 4.63 3.35
N HIS A 121 20.54 4.36 3.20
CA HIS A 121 19.98 3.02 3.06
C HIS A 121 19.16 2.84 1.77
N VAL A 122 18.59 3.92 1.24
CA VAL A 122 17.80 3.91 0.00
C VAL A 122 18.69 4.35 -1.15
N GLU A 123 18.99 3.41 -2.05
CA GLU A 123 19.77 3.66 -3.26
C GLU A 123 19.10 4.74 -4.13
N GLY A 124 19.89 5.69 -4.65
CA GLY A 124 19.41 6.77 -5.50
C GLY A 124 18.72 7.93 -4.77
N LEU A 125 18.33 7.78 -3.49
CA LEU A 125 17.59 8.83 -2.76
C LEU A 125 18.40 10.12 -2.58
N ALA A 126 19.71 10.00 -2.40
CA ALA A 126 20.59 11.17 -2.24
C ALA A 126 20.73 12.00 -3.53
N GLN A 127 20.46 11.40 -4.69
CA GLN A 127 20.53 12.04 -6.01
C GLN A 127 19.14 12.46 -6.52
N ALA A 128 18.07 11.98 -5.89
CA ALA A 128 16.70 12.29 -6.26
C ALA A 128 16.31 13.73 -5.91
N ASP A 129 15.23 14.22 -6.53
CA ASP A 129 14.65 15.52 -6.18
C ASP A 129 14.08 15.50 -4.76
N ALA A 130 14.81 16.14 -3.83
CA ALA A 130 14.47 16.08 -2.41
C ALA A 130 13.09 16.66 -2.09
N LYS A 131 12.63 17.66 -2.85
CA LYS A 131 11.31 18.26 -2.66
C LYS A 131 10.21 17.22 -2.94
N THR A 132 10.27 16.57 -4.10
CA THR A 132 9.30 15.54 -4.52
C THR A 132 9.34 14.34 -3.57
N GLN A 133 10.52 13.86 -3.20
CA GLN A 133 10.64 12.71 -2.29
C GLN A 133 10.13 13.02 -0.87
N LYS A 134 10.31 14.25 -0.37
CA LYS A 134 9.71 14.67 0.90
C LYS A 134 8.19 14.78 0.81
N GLN A 135 7.63 15.17 -0.34
CA GLN A 135 6.17 15.15 -0.56
C GLN A 135 5.63 13.72 -0.57
N VAL A 136 6.34 12.77 -1.19
CA VAL A 136 6.01 11.34 -1.14
C VAL A 136 6.02 10.83 0.30
N LEU A 137 7.04 11.18 1.09
CA LEU A 137 7.11 10.84 2.50
C LEU A 137 5.95 11.44 3.30
N ALA A 138 5.63 12.71 3.09
CA ALA A 138 4.51 13.39 3.75
C ALA A 138 3.16 12.70 3.45
N ALA A 139 2.89 12.41 2.18
CA ALA A 139 1.68 11.68 1.80
C ALA A 139 1.63 10.25 2.37
N SER A 140 2.79 9.60 2.53
CA SER A 140 2.88 8.30 3.19
C SER A 140 2.54 8.40 4.69
N ILE A 141 3.06 9.43 5.36
CA ILE A 141 2.81 9.70 6.78
C ILE A 141 1.33 9.93 7.05
N GLU A 142 0.63 10.68 6.19
CA GLU A 142 -0.82 10.87 6.30
C GLU A 142 -1.59 9.53 6.33
N MET A 143 -1.12 8.54 5.58
CA MET A 143 -1.72 7.20 5.53
C MET A 143 -1.34 6.31 6.71
N TRP A 144 -0.23 6.60 7.41
CA TRP A 144 0.24 5.83 8.55
C TRP A 144 -0.32 6.30 9.88
N GLN A 145 -0.86 7.52 9.93
CA GLN A 145 -1.47 8.07 11.14
C GLN A 145 -2.68 7.23 11.56
N ALA A 146 -2.64 6.77 12.81
CA ALA A 146 -3.72 6.01 13.42
C ALA A 146 -3.77 6.31 14.92
N SER A 147 -4.94 6.16 15.52
CA SER A 147 -5.10 6.24 16.99
C SER A 147 -4.28 5.18 17.71
N ARG A 148 -4.07 4.02 17.08
CA ARG A 148 -3.20 2.93 17.54
C ARG A 148 -2.34 2.43 16.38
N LEU A 149 -1.07 2.84 16.35
CA LEU A 149 -0.12 2.41 15.32
C LEU A 149 0.03 0.89 15.32
N GLY A 150 0.04 0.30 14.12
CA GLY A 150 0.19 -1.15 13.92
C GLY A 150 -1.08 -1.96 14.11
N TYR A 151 -2.16 -1.38 14.62
CA TYR A 151 -3.43 -2.08 14.73
C TYR A 151 -3.98 -2.41 13.35
N SER A 152 -4.29 -3.69 13.12
CA SER A 152 -4.92 -4.17 11.91
C SER A 152 -6.43 -4.29 12.11
N ASP A 153 -7.21 -3.57 11.30
CA ASP A 153 -8.68 -3.57 11.37
C ASP A 153 -9.25 -4.89 10.82
N PRO A 154 -9.92 -5.72 11.65
CA PRO A 154 -10.53 -6.97 11.19
C PRO A 154 -11.55 -6.80 10.05
N ALA A 155 -12.24 -5.65 9.98
CA ALA A 155 -13.21 -5.40 8.93
C ALA A 155 -12.53 -5.28 7.56
N SER A 156 -11.35 -4.65 7.50
CA SER A 156 -10.55 -4.55 6.26
C SER A 156 -10.13 -5.92 5.70
N TRP A 157 -9.86 -6.90 6.58
CA TRP A 157 -9.55 -8.28 6.19
C TRP A 157 -10.76 -9.03 5.66
N LYS A 158 -11.92 -8.85 6.30
CA LYS A 158 -13.17 -9.42 5.80
C LYS A 158 -13.50 -8.86 4.40
N ASN A 159 -13.43 -7.54 4.23
CA ASN A 159 -13.67 -6.90 2.94
C ASN A 159 -12.69 -7.40 1.87
N MET A 160 -11.41 -7.52 2.21
CA MET A 160 -10.40 -8.11 1.33
C MET A 160 -10.77 -9.54 0.93
N ASN A 161 -11.19 -10.38 1.88
CA ASN A 161 -11.62 -11.75 1.58
C ASN A 161 -12.80 -11.79 0.60
N ASP A 162 -13.81 -10.95 0.84
CA ASP A 162 -15.00 -10.86 -0.02
C ASP A 162 -14.62 -10.44 -1.45
N VAL A 163 -13.74 -9.43 -1.60
CA VAL A 163 -13.22 -8.99 -2.91
C VAL A 163 -12.45 -10.11 -3.60
N LEU A 164 -11.55 -10.80 -2.90
CA LEU A 164 -10.71 -11.85 -3.49
C LEU A 164 -11.56 -13.05 -3.95
N VAL A 165 -12.59 -13.45 -3.18
CA VAL A 165 -13.51 -14.51 -3.58
C VAL A 165 -14.31 -14.10 -4.80
N LYS A 166 -14.91 -12.91 -4.78
CA LYS A 166 -15.76 -12.42 -5.87
C LYS A 166 -14.99 -12.25 -7.17
N ALA A 167 -13.74 -11.80 -7.09
CA ALA A 167 -12.83 -11.69 -8.23
C ALA A 167 -12.27 -13.04 -8.71
N GLY A 168 -12.57 -14.15 -8.02
CA GLY A 168 -12.06 -15.48 -8.36
C GLY A 168 -10.56 -15.66 -8.10
N LEU A 169 -9.95 -14.78 -7.29
CA LEU A 169 -8.53 -14.82 -6.96
C LEU A 169 -8.21 -15.84 -5.86
N ILE A 170 -9.22 -16.20 -5.07
CA ILE A 170 -9.20 -17.36 -4.19
C ILE A 170 -10.48 -18.18 -4.40
N PRO A 171 -10.41 -19.52 -4.26
CA PRO A 171 -11.53 -20.39 -4.63
C PRO A 171 -12.73 -20.31 -3.67
N GLN A 172 -12.50 -19.91 -2.42
CA GLN A 172 -13.54 -19.78 -1.39
C GLN A 172 -13.08 -18.85 -0.27
N ALA A 173 -14.03 -18.40 0.54
CA ALA A 173 -13.78 -17.60 1.73
C ALA A 173 -12.87 -18.35 2.73
N ILE A 174 -12.10 -17.61 3.51
CA ILE A 174 -11.24 -18.16 4.57
C ILE A 174 -11.65 -17.61 5.92
N ASP A 175 -11.20 -18.27 6.98
CA ASP A 175 -11.25 -17.70 8.32
C ASP A 175 -10.19 -16.59 8.44
N VAL A 176 -10.63 -15.33 8.27
CA VAL A 176 -9.76 -14.16 8.30
C VAL A 176 -9.06 -13.97 9.65
N SER A 177 -9.59 -14.55 10.74
CA SER A 177 -8.92 -14.50 12.05
C SER A 177 -7.59 -15.27 12.07
N LYS A 178 -7.36 -16.16 11.09
CA LYS A 178 -6.09 -16.86 10.89
C LYS A 178 -5.14 -16.12 9.95
N ALA A 179 -5.62 -15.10 9.25
CA ALA A 179 -4.82 -14.35 8.28
C ALA A 179 -3.98 -13.23 8.93
N PHE A 180 -4.35 -12.78 10.13
CA PHE A 180 -3.64 -11.73 10.87
C PHE A 180 -3.82 -11.89 12.38
N THR A 181 -2.98 -11.22 13.16
CA THR A 181 -3.15 -11.09 14.62
C THR A 181 -2.72 -9.71 15.08
N ASN A 182 -3.41 -9.17 16.10
CA ASN A 182 -3.04 -7.95 16.80
C ASN A 182 -2.32 -8.21 18.14
N ASP A 183 -2.04 -9.47 18.48
CA ASP A 183 -1.51 -9.88 19.80
C ASP A 183 -0.09 -9.34 20.08
N PHE A 184 0.63 -8.95 19.02
CA PHE A 184 1.99 -8.40 19.11
C PHE A 184 2.04 -6.87 19.05
N VAL A 185 0.89 -6.22 18.84
CA VAL A 185 0.76 -4.76 18.83
C VAL A 185 0.62 -4.27 20.28
N PRO A 186 1.44 -3.31 20.75
CA PRO A 186 1.37 -2.75 22.10
C PRO A 186 0.02 -2.09 22.43
#